data_AF-A0A965PR62-F1
#
_entry.id   AF-A0A965PR62-F1
#
_cell.length_a   1.000
_cell.length_b   1.000
_cell.length_c   1.000
_cell.angle_alpha   90.00
_cell.angle_beta   90.00
_cell.angle_gamma   90.00
#
_symmetry.space_group_name_H-M   'P 1'
#
loop_
_entity.id
_entity.type
_entity.pdbx_description
1 polymer ?
#
loop_
_entity_poly.entity_id
_entity_poly.type
_entity_poly.pdbx_seq_one_letter_code
_entity_poly.pdbx_strand_id
1 'polypeptide(L)'
;MKTTNKLGLPDPFVRAVSQKTYNNEGSWRTVTELIGPAKVSFLRRKHEADIEVDASELVYTIQGETAHALLERAAKSMREEGWIAEVRIHDEVEGKKISGAFDLFNPKTGELIDFKVSTAWKAKGDAPEEWVNQTNILAHLIRNKFKNESGNLHQVKSIKVLLIMRDHSKLEAKRDENYPQFSVKYIDIPVWEDSKCREYLKNRVILHLKAEQEEVLCSPEERWAKPTTWAIKKIGGSRAIPGGLYADPVKAQEALANLGKGYEIEIRKGENVRCENYCNVSKWCEQYKKLKGE
;
A
#
# COMPACT_ATOMS: atom_id res chain seq x y z
N MET A 1 -10.44 -7.83 -15.97
CA MET A 1 -9.17 -8.54 -15.68
C MET A 1 -9.40 -10.01 -15.95
N LYS A 2 -8.44 -10.68 -16.58
CA LYS A 2 -8.45 -12.12 -16.86
C LYS A 2 -7.37 -12.80 -16.02
N THR A 3 -7.70 -13.93 -15.41
CA THR A 3 -6.70 -14.74 -14.70
C THR A 3 -6.13 -15.80 -15.62
N THR A 4 -4.81 -15.96 -15.64
CA THR A 4 -4.10 -17.03 -16.35
C THR A 4 -3.63 -18.11 -15.36
N ASN A 5 -3.36 -19.33 -15.84
CA ASN A 5 -2.90 -20.45 -15.01
C ASN A 5 -1.70 -21.15 -15.67
N LYS A 6 -0.53 -20.50 -15.67
CA LYS A 6 0.68 -21.01 -16.33
C LYS A 6 1.24 -22.27 -15.68
N LEU A 7 0.97 -22.49 -14.39
CA LEU A 7 1.48 -23.61 -13.61
C LEU A 7 0.55 -24.84 -13.60
N GLY A 8 -0.62 -24.77 -14.23
CA GLY A 8 -1.59 -25.87 -14.19
C GLY A 8 -2.12 -26.12 -12.77
N LEU A 9 -2.31 -25.07 -11.98
CA LEU A 9 -2.86 -25.14 -10.62
C LEU A 9 -4.29 -25.70 -10.63
N PRO A 10 -4.73 -26.36 -9.53
CA PRO A 10 -6.08 -26.89 -9.43
C PRO A 10 -7.17 -25.82 -9.62
N ASP A 11 -8.24 -26.16 -10.33
CA ASP A 11 -9.38 -25.27 -10.58
C ASP A 11 -9.95 -24.59 -9.31
N PRO A 12 -10.10 -25.27 -8.15
CA PRO A 12 -10.56 -24.61 -6.94
C PRO A 12 -9.64 -23.46 -6.48
N PHE A 13 -8.33 -23.61 -6.64
CA PHE A 13 -7.37 -22.57 -6.30
C PHE A 13 -7.51 -21.38 -7.26
N VAL A 14 -7.53 -21.65 -8.58
CA VAL A 14 -7.68 -20.60 -9.60
C VAL A 14 -9.00 -19.85 -9.41
N ARG A 15 -10.09 -20.56 -9.12
CA ARG A 15 -11.40 -19.94 -8.82
C ARG A 15 -11.33 -19.06 -7.57
N ALA A 16 -10.73 -19.54 -6.49
CA ALA A 16 -10.62 -18.78 -5.24
C ALA A 16 -9.88 -17.44 -5.43
N VAL A 17 -8.77 -17.45 -6.17
CA VAL A 17 -8.00 -16.21 -6.42
C VAL A 17 -8.59 -15.29 -7.47
N SER A 18 -9.41 -15.82 -8.38
CA SER A 18 -9.97 -15.06 -9.51
C SER A 18 -11.30 -14.40 -9.19
N GLN A 19 -12.00 -14.89 -8.16
CA GLN A 19 -13.30 -14.35 -7.78
C GLN A 19 -13.12 -12.94 -7.23
N LYS A 20 -13.76 -11.97 -7.89
CA LYS A 20 -13.95 -10.65 -7.30
C LYS A 20 -15.00 -10.77 -6.20
N THR A 21 -14.55 -10.86 -4.96
CA THR A 21 -15.40 -10.77 -3.75
C THR A 21 -15.76 -9.31 -3.41
N TYR A 22 -15.10 -8.36 -4.07
CA TYR A 22 -15.21 -6.93 -3.80
C TYR A 22 -16.42 -6.27 -4.49
N ASN A 23 -17.23 -5.55 -3.69
CA ASN A 23 -18.32 -4.68 -4.13
C ASN A 23 -18.08 -3.25 -3.61
N ASN A 24 -18.06 -2.27 -4.51
CA ASN A 24 -17.90 -0.85 -4.17
C ASN A 24 -19.24 -0.13 -3.95
N GLU A 25 -20.37 -0.85 -3.96
CA GLU A 25 -21.73 -0.37 -3.72
C GLU A 25 -22.13 0.84 -4.60
N GLY A 26 -21.65 0.82 -5.85
CA GLY A 26 -21.93 1.84 -6.85
C GLY A 26 -21.20 3.16 -6.61
N SER A 27 -20.18 3.18 -5.75
CA SER A 27 -19.28 4.34 -5.65
C SER A 27 -18.47 4.54 -6.94
N TRP A 28 -18.21 5.81 -7.27
CA TRP A 28 -17.28 6.18 -8.33
C TRP A 28 -15.87 5.66 -8.03
N ARG A 29 -15.42 5.78 -6.77
CA ARG A 29 -14.17 5.23 -6.26
C ARG A 29 -14.25 4.89 -4.78
N THR A 30 -13.45 3.92 -4.33
CA THR A 30 -13.19 3.75 -2.89
C THR A 30 -12.03 4.59 -2.38
N VAL A 31 -11.94 4.74 -1.06
CA VAL A 31 -10.83 5.37 -0.35
C VAL A 31 -9.49 4.77 -0.79
N THR A 32 -9.37 3.45 -0.83
CA THR A 32 -8.14 2.76 -1.29
C THR A 32 -7.78 3.11 -2.74
N GLU A 33 -8.77 3.18 -3.64
CA GLU A 33 -8.54 3.59 -5.02
C GLU A 33 -8.14 5.06 -5.14
N LEU A 34 -8.71 5.93 -4.30
CA LEU A 34 -8.39 7.36 -4.26
C LEU A 34 -6.97 7.61 -3.78
N ILE A 35 -6.50 6.87 -2.78
CA ILE A 35 -5.14 7.00 -2.24
C ILE A 35 -4.11 6.51 -3.25
N GLY A 36 -4.42 5.42 -3.97
CA GLY A 36 -3.56 4.92 -5.03
C GLY A 36 -3.35 5.92 -6.18
N PRO A 37 -2.30 5.76 -7.00
CA PRO A 37 -1.95 6.74 -8.04
C PRO A 37 -3.06 6.94 -9.09
N ALA A 38 -3.41 8.19 -9.37
CA ALA A 38 -4.53 8.53 -10.25
C ALA A 38 -4.36 7.97 -11.68
N LYS A 39 -3.16 8.09 -12.25
CA LYS A 39 -2.81 7.53 -13.57
C LYS A 39 -3.00 6.00 -13.62
N VAL A 40 -2.48 5.30 -12.62
CA VAL A 40 -2.60 3.82 -12.53
C VAL A 40 -4.07 3.42 -12.46
N SER A 41 -4.82 4.15 -11.65
CA SER A 41 -6.25 3.90 -11.45
C SER A 41 -7.07 4.16 -12.72
N PHE A 42 -6.76 5.22 -13.46
CA PHE A 42 -7.35 5.51 -14.77
C PHE A 42 -7.03 4.42 -15.80
N LEU A 43 -5.74 4.09 -15.99
CA LEU A 43 -5.33 3.08 -16.96
C LEU A 43 -5.89 1.70 -16.63
N ARG A 44 -6.02 1.36 -15.33
CA ARG A 44 -6.60 0.09 -14.89
C ARG A 44 -8.06 -0.04 -15.31
N ARG A 45 -8.83 1.04 -15.21
CA ARG A 45 -10.22 1.07 -15.68
C ARG A 45 -10.30 1.03 -17.20
N LYS A 46 -9.47 1.82 -17.89
CA LYS A 46 -9.43 1.88 -19.36
C LYS A 46 -9.09 0.53 -20.00
N HIS A 47 -8.16 -0.22 -19.40
CA HIS A 47 -7.66 -1.48 -19.95
C HIS A 47 -8.11 -2.71 -19.15
N GLU A 48 -9.19 -2.61 -18.37
CA GLU A 48 -9.60 -3.68 -17.46
C GLU A 48 -9.74 -5.03 -18.17
N ALA A 49 -10.33 -5.05 -19.37
CA ALA A 49 -10.54 -6.26 -20.16
C ALA A 49 -9.24 -6.90 -20.66
N ASP A 50 -8.17 -6.12 -20.78
CA ASP A 50 -6.88 -6.50 -21.36
C ASP A 50 -5.80 -6.79 -20.29
N ILE A 51 -6.12 -6.54 -19.02
CA ILE A 51 -5.24 -6.88 -17.89
C ILE A 51 -5.31 -8.39 -17.67
N GLU A 52 -4.15 -9.01 -17.74
CA GLU A 52 -3.93 -10.42 -17.41
C GLU A 52 -3.06 -10.51 -16.17
N VAL A 53 -3.45 -11.38 -15.24
CA VAL A 53 -2.67 -11.69 -14.03
C VAL A 53 -2.62 -13.21 -13.88
N ASP A 54 -1.45 -13.78 -13.62
CA ASP A 54 -1.37 -15.22 -13.35
C ASP A 54 -1.87 -15.55 -11.94
N ALA A 55 -2.55 -16.68 -11.79
CA ALA A 55 -3.08 -17.15 -10.50
C ALA A 55 -2.01 -17.24 -9.40
N SER A 56 -0.76 -17.55 -9.77
CA SER A 56 0.36 -17.60 -8.81
C SER A 56 0.72 -16.23 -8.22
N GLU A 57 0.46 -15.14 -8.94
CA GLU A 57 0.72 -13.77 -8.47
C GLU A 57 -0.31 -13.28 -7.44
N LEU A 58 -1.49 -13.92 -7.41
CA LEU A 58 -2.61 -13.57 -6.55
C LEU A 58 -2.55 -14.23 -5.16
N VAL A 59 -1.55 -15.09 -4.90
CA VAL A 59 -1.42 -15.83 -3.64
C VAL A 59 -1.36 -14.92 -2.41
N TYR A 60 -0.77 -13.74 -2.55
CA TYR A 60 -0.66 -12.78 -1.44
C TYR A 60 -1.98 -12.07 -1.15
N THR A 61 -2.84 -11.91 -2.15
CA THR A 61 -4.21 -11.41 -1.96
C THR A 61 -5.00 -12.36 -1.08
N ILE A 62 -4.91 -13.68 -1.33
CA ILE A 62 -5.58 -14.71 -0.52
C ILE A 62 -5.20 -14.60 0.96
N GLN A 63 -3.91 -14.40 1.25
CA GLN A 63 -3.42 -14.32 2.63
C GLN A 63 -4.07 -13.15 3.38
N GLY A 64 -4.20 -12.00 2.72
CA GLY A 64 -4.91 -10.84 3.25
C GLY A 64 -6.39 -11.17 3.46
N GLU A 65 -7.09 -11.58 2.39
CA GLU A 65 -8.53 -11.86 2.43
C GLU A 65 -8.90 -12.91 3.49
N THR A 66 -8.08 -13.95 3.64
CA THR A 66 -8.29 -15.01 4.64
C THR A 66 -8.18 -14.46 6.06
N ALA A 67 -7.18 -13.59 6.31
CA ALA A 67 -7.01 -12.96 7.62
C ALA A 67 -8.19 -12.03 7.95
N HIS A 68 -8.60 -11.17 7.00
CA HIS A 68 -9.75 -10.29 7.17
C HIS A 68 -11.03 -11.10 7.42
N ALA A 69 -11.34 -12.10 6.61
CA ALA A 69 -12.55 -12.91 6.75
C ALA A 69 -12.61 -13.63 8.12
N LEU A 70 -11.49 -14.14 8.62
CA LEU A 70 -11.43 -14.77 9.94
C LEU A 70 -11.68 -13.76 11.08
N LEU A 71 -11.03 -12.60 11.01
CA LEU A 71 -11.12 -11.55 12.02
C LEU A 71 -12.49 -10.88 12.02
N GLU A 72 -13.05 -10.60 10.84
CA GLU A 72 -14.42 -10.12 10.66
C GLU A 72 -15.42 -11.08 11.30
N ARG A 73 -15.31 -12.39 11.02
CA ARG A 73 -16.20 -13.39 11.59
C ARG A 73 -16.14 -13.40 13.12
N ALA A 74 -14.94 -13.29 13.69
CA ALA A 74 -14.77 -13.18 15.13
C ALA A 74 -15.39 -11.88 15.67
N ALA A 75 -15.09 -10.73 15.07
CA ALA A 75 -15.61 -9.43 15.50
C ALA A 75 -17.14 -9.36 15.42
N LYS A 76 -17.78 -9.97 14.41
CA LYS A 76 -19.24 -10.06 14.31
C LYS A 76 -19.88 -10.83 15.47
N SER A 77 -19.18 -11.81 16.03
CA SER A 77 -19.63 -12.51 17.25
C SER A 77 -19.47 -11.68 18.52
N MET A 78 -18.72 -10.57 18.44
CA MET A 78 -18.38 -9.69 19.56
C MET A 78 -19.12 -8.34 19.52
N ARG A 79 -20.26 -8.30 18.81
CA ARG A 79 -21.03 -7.06 18.63
C ARG A 79 -21.55 -6.50 19.96
N GLU A 80 -21.90 -7.36 20.91
CA GLU A 80 -22.36 -6.96 22.25
C GLU A 80 -21.23 -6.31 23.08
N GLU A 81 -19.99 -6.78 22.91
CA GLU A 81 -18.80 -6.15 23.49
C GLU A 81 -18.47 -4.79 22.84
N GLY A 82 -19.05 -4.50 21.67
CA GLY A 82 -18.99 -3.21 20.99
C GLY A 82 -18.13 -3.21 19.74
N TRP A 83 -17.59 -4.34 19.29
CA TRP A 83 -16.80 -4.37 18.06
C TRP A 83 -17.70 -4.34 16.83
N ILE A 84 -17.40 -3.45 15.89
CA ILE A 84 -18.05 -3.32 14.59
C ILE A 84 -17.00 -3.63 13.52
N ALA A 85 -17.30 -4.50 12.56
CA ALA A 85 -16.38 -4.89 11.50
C ALA A 85 -17.02 -4.79 10.11
N GLU A 86 -16.19 -4.51 9.09
CA GLU A 86 -16.51 -4.53 7.66
C GLU A 86 -17.75 -3.69 7.28
N VAL A 87 -17.84 -2.47 7.82
CA VAL A 87 -18.90 -1.52 7.44
C VAL A 87 -18.38 -0.57 6.37
N ARG A 88 -19.11 -0.51 5.25
CA ARG A 88 -18.88 0.47 4.19
C ARG A 88 -19.65 1.76 4.46
N ILE A 89 -18.93 2.87 4.48
CA ILE A 89 -19.47 4.22 4.65
C ILE A 89 -19.34 4.96 3.33
N HIS A 90 -20.37 5.72 2.98
CA HIS A 90 -20.44 6.52 1.76
C HIS A 90 -20.33 8.01 2.06
N ASP A 91 -19.76 8.75 1.12
CA ASP A 91 -19.79 10.20 1.11
C ASP A 91 -19.89 10.74 -0.32
N GLU A 92 -20.19 12.04 -0.45
CA GLU A 92 -20.17 12.76 -1.71
C GLU A 92 -19.15 13.90 -1.62
N VAL A 93 -18.15 13.86 -2.52
CA VAL A 93 -17.06 14.83 -2.56
C VAL A 93 -16.90 15.29 -4.00
N GLU A 94 -16.95 16.61 -4.24
CA GLU A 94 -16.90 17.21 -5.58
C GLU A 94 -17.92 16.56 -6.55
N GLY A 95 -19.13 16.29 -6.05
CA GLY A 95 -20.22 15.67 -6.82
C GLY A 95 -20.00 14.20 -7.19
N LYS A 96 -19.02 13.53 -6.56
CA LYS A 96 -18.74 12.11 -6.77
C LYS A 96 -19.02 11.30 -5.51
N LYS A 97 -19.82 10.24 -5.68
CA LYS A 97 -20.06 9.24 -4.63
C LYS A 97 -18.78 8.44 -4.39
N ILE A 98 -18.22 8.53 -3.19
CA ILE A 98 -17.06 7.75 -2.76
C ILE A 98 -17.47 6.79 -1.62
N SER A 99 -16.66 5.76 -1.37
CA SER A 99 -16.87 4.91 -0.17
C SER A 99 -15.58 4.41 0.46
N GLY A 100 -15.62 4.15 1.76
CA GLY A 100 -14.56 3.49 2.49
C GLY A 100 -15.14 2.38 3.35
N ALA A 101 -14.46 1.24 3.41
CA ALA A 101 -14.78 0.18 4.37
C ALA A 101 -13.64 0.11 5.39
N PHE A 102 -13.99 0.08 6.67
CA PHE A 102 -13.03 -0.14 7.74
C PHE A 102 -13.09 -1.59 8.21
N ASP A 103 -11.95 -2.11 8.67
CA ASP A 103 -11.86 -3.50 9.11
C ASP A 103 -12.50 -3.68 10.49
N LEU A 104 -12.10 -2.84 11.47
CA LEU A 104 -12.57 -2.96 12.84
C LEU A 104 -12.65 -1.59 13.55
N PHE A 105 -13.78 -1.31 14.18
CA PHE A 105 -14.01 -0.10 14.96
C PHE A 105 -14.71 -0.42 16.28
N ASN A 106 -14.27 0.21 17.36
CA ASN A 106 -14.94 0.15 18.66
C ASN A 106 -15.51 1.54 19.01
N PRO A 107 -16.84 1.73 18.96
CA PRO A 107 -17.48 3.00 19.26
C PRO A 107 -17.47 3.36 20.75
N LYS A 108 -17.24 2.39 21.66
CA LYS A 108 -17.13 2.65 23.11
C LYS A 108 -15.79 3.33 23.42
N THR A 109 -14.70 2.85 22.82
CA THR A 109 -13.35 3.40 23.04
C THR A 109 -12.96 4.48 22.03
N GLY A 110 -13.56 4.46 20.84
CA GLY A 110 -13.17 5.29 19.69
C GLY A 110 -11.92 4.76 18.98
N GLU A 111 -11.61 3.47 19.10
CA GLU A 111 -10.44 2.84 18.48
C GLU A 111 -10.78 2.30 17.09
N LEU A 112 -10.07 2.77 16.07
CA LEU A 112 -10.11 2.26 14.70
C LEU A 112 -8.87 1.39 14.46
N ILE A 113 -9.07 0.14 14.04
CA ILE A 113 -8.00 -0.81 13.74
C ILE A 113 -8.13 -1.26 12.28
N ASP A 114 -7.03 -1.14 11.54
CA ASP A 114 -6.86 -1.67 10.19
C ASP A 114 -5.92 -2.88 10.24
N PHE A 115 -6.32 -3.99 9.64
CA PHE A 115 -5.52 -5.21 9.57
C PHE A 115 -4.63 -5.17 8.34
N LYS A 116 -3.36 -5.54 8.52
CA LYS A 116 -2.42 -5.66 7.41
C LYS A 116 -1.64 -6.96 7.52
N VAL A 117 -1.67 -7.77 6.46
CA VAL A 117 -0.76 -8.91 6.32
C VAL A 117 0.43 -8.46 5.48
N SER A 118 1.63 -8.44 6.05
CA SER A 118 2.83 -8.03 5.33
C SER A 118 4.09 -8.72 5.87
N THR A 119 5.26 -8.26 5.44
CA THR A 119 6.55 -8.79 5.89
C THR A 119 7.01 -8.15 7.21
N ALA A 120 7.83 -8.86 7.98
CA ALA A 120 8.44 -8.38 9.22
C ALA A 120 9.31 -7.12 9.01
N TRP A 121 9.82 -6.93 7.79
CA TRP A 121 10.50 -5.70 7.38
C TRP A 121 9.63 -4.44 7.62
N LYS A 122 8.32 -4.51 7.35
CA LYS A 122 7.40 -3.39 7.53
C LYS A 122 7.19 -3.01 9.00
N ALA A 123 7.57 -3.86 9.95
CA ALA A 123 7.48 -3.57 11.37
C ALA A 123 8.67 -2.75 11.91
N LYS A 124 9.77 -2.60 11.14
CA LYS A 124 11.01 -1.95 11.56
C LYS A 124 11.07 -0.44 11.29
N GLY A 125 10.09 0.14 10.59
CA GLY A 125 10.05 1.57 10.26
C GLY A 125 8.70 2.21 10.55
N ASP A 126 8.55 3.47 10.12
CA ASP A 126 7.30 4.20 10.21
C ASP A 126 6.19 3.54 9.38
N ALA A 127 4.94 3.82 9.76
CA ALA A 127 3.80 3.43 8.97
C ALA A 127 3.93 3.96 7.53
N PRO A 128 3.78 3.11 6.50
CA PRO A 128 3.63 3.57 5.12
C PRO A 128 2.60 4.68 5.03
N GLU A 129 2.94 5.75 4.31
CA GLU A 129 2.06 6.93 4.16
C GLU A 129 0.68 6.53 3.61
N GLU A 130 0.62 5.55 2.71
CA GLU A 130 -0.64 4.97 2.21
C GLU A 130 -1.55 4.45 3.34
N TRP A 131 -0.98 3.81 4.37
CA TRP A 131 -1.75 3.32 5.53
C TRP A 131 -2.24 4.50 6.36
N VAL A 132 -1.37 5.48 6.64
CA VAL A 132 -1.72 6.70 7.37
C VAL A 132 -2.87 7.43 6.68
N ASN A 133 -2.78 7.61 5.37
CA ASN A 133 -3.80 8.29 4.55
C ASN A 133 -5.11 7.49 4.55
N GLN A 134 -5.04 6.17 4.35
CA GLN A 134 -6.22 5.29 4.32
C GLN A 134 -7.00 5.35 5.62
N THR A 135 -6.34 5.06 6.73
CA THR A 135 -7.01 4.95 8.01
C THR A 135 -7.51 6.31 8.50
N ASN A 136 -6.85 7.43 8.16
CA ASN A 136 -7.34 8.77 8.50
C ASN A 136 -8.58 9.17 7.70
N ILE A 137 -8.67 8.80 6.41
CA ILE A 137 -9.91 9.03 5.65
C ILE A 137 -11.03 8.12 6.15
N LEU A 138 -10.75 6.87 6.51
CA LEU A 138 -11.76 6.01 7.15
C LEU A 138 -12.24 6.60 8.49
N ALA A 139 -11.33 7.10 9.33
CA ALA A 139 -11.68 7.78 10.56
C ALA A 139 -12.54 9.03 10.32
N HIS A 140 -12.24 9.81 9.27
CA HIS A 140 -13.04 10.96 8.85
C HIS A 140 -14.47 10.54 8.47
N LEU A 141 -14.62 9.49 7.68
CA LEU A 141 -15.93 8.93 7.31
C LEU A 141 -16.71 8.47 8.54
N ILE A 142 -16.07 7.81 9.50
CA ILE A 142 -16.70 7.40 10.77
C ILE A 142 -17.20 8.64 11.53
N ARG A 143 -16.36 9.67 11.68
CA ARG A 143 -16.70 10.89 12.42
C ARG A 143 -17.82 11.72 11.78
N ASN A 144 -17.98 11.66 10.46
CA ASN A 144 -18.83 12.60 9.73
C ASN A 144 -20.05 11.97 9.03
N LYS A 145 -20.05 10.64 8.85
CA LYS A 145 -21.07 9.95 8.05
C LYS A 145 -21.64 8.70 8.72
N PHE A 146 -20.90 8.06 9.64
CA PHE A 146 -21.38 6.88 10.34
C PHE A 146 -22.12 7.27 11.62
N LYS A 147 -23.43 7.00 11.64
CA LYS A 147 -24.31 7.29 12.77
C LYS A 147 -24.64 6.00 13.53
N ASN A 148 -24.71 6.12 14.85
CA ASN A 148 -25.25 5.05 15.69
C ASN A 148 -26.79 4.96 15.57
N GLU A 149 -27.39 4.00 16.27
CA GLU A 149 -28.83 3.75 16.27
C GLU A 149 -29.66 4.95 16.74
N SER A 150 -29.09 5.82 17.58
CA SER A 150 -29.72 7.07 18.04
C SER A 150 -29.50 8.26 17.08
N GLY A 151 -28.84 8.05 15.94
CA GLY A 151 -28.57 9.10 14.94
C GLY A 151 -27.36 9.99 15.24
N ASN A 152 -26.58 9.70 16.28
CA ASN A 152 -25.40 10.47 16.67
C ASN A 152 -24.15 9.98 15.94
N LEU A 153 -23.25 10.91 15.62
CA LEU A 153 -21.96 10.59 15.01
C LEU A 153 -21.00 9.96 16.01
N HIS A 154 -20.12 9.10 15.51
CA HIS A 154 -19.09 8.46 16.31
C HIS A 154 -17.86 9.36 16.51
N GLN A 155 -17.08 9.08 17.55
CA GLN A 155 -15.76 9.65 17.75
C GLN A 155 -14.69 8.62 17.42
N VAL A 156 -13.59 9.07 16.82
CA VAL A 156 -12.37 8.28 16.63
C VAL A 156 -11.26 8.96 17.40
N LYS A 157 -10.77 8.31 18.44
CA LYS A 157 -9.76 8.81 19.38
C LYS A 157 -8.36 8.27 19.08
N SER A 158 -8.29 7.06 18.52
CA SER A 158 -7.03 6.42 18.13
C SER A 158 -7.21 5.64 16.84
N ILE A 159 -6.11 5.55 16.09
CA ILE A 159 -6.02 4.74 14.88
C ILE A 159 -4.80 3.85 15.02
N LYS A 160 -4.96 2.55 14.75
CA LYS A 160 -3.87 1.58 14.78
C LYS A 160 -3.92 0.70 13.54
N VAL A 161 -2.74 0.29 13.09
CA VAL A 161 -2.61 -0.86 12.18
C VAL A 161 -2.16 -2.06 13.00
N LEU A 162 -2.91 -3.16 12.95
CA LEU A 162 -2.44 -4.45 13.46
C LEU A 162 -1.76 -5.19 12.30
N LEU A 163 -0.42 -5.13 12.29
CA LEU A 163 0.41 -5.79 11.31
C LEU A 163 0.63 -7.26 11.68
N ILE A 164 0.17 -8.16 10.82
CA ILE A 164 0.38 -9.61 10.87
C ILE A 164 1.53 -9.96 9.93
N MET A 165 2.63 -10.48 10.48
CA MET A 165 3.86 -10.71 9.74
C MET A 165 3.93 -12.15 9.21
N ARG A 166 3.79 -12.31 7.89
CA ARG A 166 3.71 -13.62 7.23
C ARG A 166 5.03 -14.38 7.16
N ASP A 167 6.15 -13.68 7.28
CA ASP A 167 7.52 -14.19 7.21
C ASP A 167 8.26 -14.06 8.55
N HIS A 168 7.50 -13.99 9.67
CA HIS A 168 8.10 -13.85 10.99
C HIS A 168 8.95 -15.06 11.38
N SER A 169 10.23 -14.83 11.73
CA SER A 169 11.14 -15.87 12.22
C SER A 169 11.36 -15.78 13.74
N LYS A 170 10.94 -16.84 14.47
CA LYS A 170 11.24 -17.00 15.91
C LYS A 170 12.74 -17.10 16.18
N LEU A 171 13.52 -17.63 15.23
CA LEU A 171 14.98 -17.75 15.38
C LEU A 171 15.66 -16.38 15.23
N GLU A 172 15.15 -15.54 14.34
CA GLU A 172 15.66 -14.17 14.18
C GLU A 172 15.29 -13.30 15.39
N ALA A 173 14.06 -13.43 15.91
CA ALA A 173 13.65 -12.75 17.14
C ALA A 173 14.54 -13.07 18.35
N LYS A 174 15.01 -14.32 18.47
CA LYS A 174 15.98 -14.71 19.52
C LYS A 174 17.38 -14.14 19.33
N ARG A 175 17.76 -13.76 18.10
CA ARG A 175 19.11 -13.30 17.75
C ARG A 175 19.24 -11.79 17.71
N ASP A 176 18.18 -11.08 17.32
CA ASP A 176 18.15 -9.63 17.15
C ASP A 176 16.98 -9.05 17.98
N GLU A 177 17.31 -8.31 19.04
CA GLU A 177 16.31 -7.65 19.88
C GLU A 177 15.52 -6.57 19.12
N ASN A 178 16.09 -6.02 18.04
CA ASN A 178 15.42 -5.05 17.16
C ASN A 178 14.53 -5.72 16.10
N TYR A 179 14.59 -7.05 15.98
CA TYR A 179 13.63 -7.80 15.19
C TYR A 179 12.29 -7.88 15.94
N PRO A 180 11.13 -7.85 15.25
CA PRO A 180 9.84 -7.97 15.92
C PRO A 180 9.76 -9.22 16.79
N GLN A 181 9.54 -9.06 18.09
CA GLN A 181 9.56 -10.18 19.03
C GLN A 181 8.31 -11.08 18.93
N PHE A 182 7.23 -10.54 18.39
CA PHE A 182 5.99 -11.25 18.12
C PHE A 182 5.69 -11.24 16.63
N SER A 183 4.89 -12.21 16.16
CA SER A 183 4.43 -12.29 14.77
C SER A 183 3.33 -11.29 14.42
N VAL A 184 2.90 -10.50 15.41
CA VAL A 184 1.97 -9.37 15.24
C VAL A 184 2.54 -8.13 15.93
N LYS A 185 2.24 -6.94 15.40
CA LYS A 185 2.64 -5.67 16.00
C LYS A 185 1.59 -4.60 15.75
N TYR A 186 1.23 -3.85 16.77
CA TYR A 186 0.49 -2.61 16.60
C TYR A 186 1.41 -1.49 16.14
N ILE A 187 0.96 -0.73 15.15
CA ILE A 187 1.58 0.50 14.68
C ILE A 187 0.57 1.61 14.92
N ASP A 188 0.89 2.54 15.80
CA ASP A 188 0.04 3.70 16.06
C ASP A 188 0.10 4.68 14.88
N ILE A 189 -1.07 5.16 14.46
CA ILE A 189 -1.22 6.11 13.38
C ILE A 189 -1.66 7.46 13.95
N PRO A 190 -0.96 8.56 13.62
CA PRO A 190 -1.40 9.88 14.02
C PRO A 190 -2.80 10.20 13.48
N VAL A 191 -3.69 10.66 14.37
CA VAL A 191 -5.05 11.05 14.01
C VAL A 191 -5.02 12.46 13.43
N TRP A 192 -5.49 12.62 12.20
CA TRP A 192 -5.63 13.91 11.54
C TRP A 192 -6.92 14.60 11.97
N GLU A 193 -6.85 15.93 12.02
CA GLU A 193 -8.03 16.79 12.08
C GLU A 193 -8.90 16.62 10.83
N ASP A 194 -10.21 16.81 10.97
CA ASP A 194 -11.15 16.65 9.86
C ASP A 194 -10.94 17.68 8.73
N SER A 195 -10.38 18.85 9.01
CA SER A 195 -9.98 19.85 8.01
C SER A 195 -8.97 19.26 7.02
N LYS A 196 -7.90 18.65 7.54
CA LYS A 196 -6.86 17.98 6.76
C LYS A 196 -7.41 16.79 5.97
N CYS A 197 -8.28 15.98 6.59
CA CYS A 197 -8.91 14.86 5.88
C CYS A 197 -9.78 15.33 4.69
N ARG A 198 -10.59 16.39 4.88
CA ARG A 198 -11.42 16.95 3.81
C ARG A 198 -10.58 17.51 2.67
N GLU A 199 -9.53 18.27 3.00
CA GLU A 199 -8.61 18.82 1.99
C GLU A 199 -7.90 17.71 1.21
N TYR A 200 -7.34 16.73 1.90
CA TYR A 200 -6.70 15.59 1.26
C TYR A 200 -7.67 14.85 0.33
N LEU A 201 -8.87 14.52 0.82
CA LEU A 201 -9.86 13.77 0.06
C LEU A 201 -10.33 14.55 -1.18
N LYS A 202 -10.59 15.85 -1.03
CA LYS A 202 -10.91 16.75 -2.14
C LYS A 202 -9.81 16.75 -3.20
N ASN A 203 -8.56 16.94 -2.78
CA ASN A 203 -7.41 16.95 -3.69
C ASN A 203 -7.25 15.62 -4.43
N ARG A 204 -7.48 14.49 -3.75
CA ARG A 204 -7.49 13.17 -4.41
C ARG A 204 -8.61 13.04 -5.43
N VAL A 205 -9.84 13.44 -5.09
CA VAL A 205 -10.97 13.39 -6.04
C VAL A 205 -10.67 14.23 -7.28
N ILE A 206 -10.22 15.48 -7.10
CA ILE A 206 -9.84 16.38 -8.21
C ILE A 206 -8.74 15.74 -9.07
N LEU A 207 -7.70 15.17 -8.46
CA LEU A 207 -6.61 14.54 -9.20
C LEU A 207 -7.09 13.35 -10.03
N HIS A 208 -7.99 12.54 -9.48
CA HIS A 208 -8.56 11.40 -10.21
C HIS A 208 -9.52 11.82 -11.32
N LEU A 209 -10.26 12.93 -11.15
CA LEU A 209 -11.06 13.52 -12.23
C LEU A 209 -10.18 14.08 -13.34
N LYS A 210 -9.09 14.76 -12.98
CA LYS A 210 -8.08 15.25 -13.93
C LYS A 210 -7.51 14.10 -14.77
N ALA A 211 -7.16 12.99 -14.13
CA ALA A 211 -6.64 11.80 -14.81
C ALA A 211 -7.62 11.15 -15.79
N GLU A 212 -8.94 11.41 -15.67
CA GLU A 212 -9.94 10.93 -16.63
C GLU A 212 -10.02 11.81 -17.90
N GLN A 213 -9.51 13.04 -17.85
CA GLN A 213 -9.59 14.01 -18.94
C GLN A 213 -8.24 14.25 -19.63
N GLU A 214 -7.15 14.24 -18.86
CA GLU A 214 -5.81 14.57 -19.35
C GLU A 214 -4.71 13.73 -18.67
N GLU A 215 -3.48 13.85 -19.18
CA GLU A 215 -2.35 13.09 -18.65
C GLU A 215 -1.92 13.63 -17.28
N VAL A 216 -2.05 12.77 -16.26
CA VAL A 216 -1.43 12.94 -14.94
C VAL A 216 -0.21 12.02 -14.85
N LEU A 217 0.88 12.52 -14.25
CA LEU A 217 2.10 11.75 -14.01
C LEU A 217 2.13 11.23 -12.58
N CYS A 218 2.60 10.00 -12.40
CA CYS A 218 2.89 9.47 -11.07
C CYS A 218 4.14 10.15 -10.49
N SER A 219 4.09 10.52 -9.21
CA SER A 219 5.24 11.09 -8.50
C SER A 219 6.37 10.06 -8.31
N PRO A 220 7.61 10.46 -7.97
CA PRO A 220 8.66 9.53 -7.57
C PRO A 220 8.23 8.60 -6.42
N GLU A 221 7.53 9.13 -5.43
CA GLU A 221 7.02 8.40 -4.27
C GLU A 221 5.96 7.39 -4.69
N GLU A 222 5.02 7.78 -5.55
CA GLU A 222 4.03 6.86 -6.12
C GLU A 222 4.69 5.76 -6.95
N ARG A 223 5.80 6.02 -7.63
CA ARG A 223 6.55 5.01 -8.42
C ARG A 223 7.46 4.13 -7.58
N TRP A 224 7.68 4.48 -6.31
CA TRP A 224 8.75 3.93 -5.47
C TRP A 224 10.11 4.05 -6.17
N ALA A 225 10.38 5.24 -6.72
CA ALA A 225 11.57 5.50 -7.49
C ALA A 225 12.81 5.51 -6.58
N LYS A 226 13.84 4.77 -6.96
CA LYS A 226 15.17 4.85 -6.37
C LYS A 226 16.11 5.56 -7.34
N PRO A 227 16.90 6.54 -6.87
CA PRO A 227 17.84 7.24 -7.73
C PRO A 227 18.98 6.31 -8.18
N THR A 228 19.63 6.66 -9.28
CA THR A 228 20.92 6.07 -9.65
C THR A 228 21.94 6.35 -8.56
N THR A 229 22.70 5.34 -8.18
CA THR A 229 23.78 5.47 -7.19
C THR A 229 25.09 4.93 -7.74
N TRP A 230 26.19 5.53 -7.31
CA TRP A 230 27.55 5.11 -7.62
C TRP A 230 28.12 4.47 -6.37
N ALA A 231 28.26 3.15 -6.41
CA ALA A 231 28.66 2.33 -5.29
C ALA A 231 30.15 1.98 -5.40
N ILE A 232 30.96 2.46 -4.45
CA ILE A 232 32.36 2.07 -4.34
C ILE A 232 32.43 0.70 -3.67
N LYS A 233 33.08 -0.27 -4.32
CA LYS A 233 33.31 -1.61 -3.80
C LYS A 233 34.76 -2.02 -3.99
N LYS A 234 35.22 -3.00 -3.21
CA LYS A 234 36.51 -3.66 -3.47
C LYS A 234 36.43 -4.39 -4.81
N ILE A 235 37.52 -4.38 -5.58
CA ILE A 235 37.59 -5.12 -6.85
C ILE A 235 37.29 -6.60 -6.59
N GLY A 236 36.36 -7.17 -7.36
CA GLY A 236 35.88 -8.54 -7.19
C GLY A 236 34.89 -8.76 -6.04
N GLY A 237 34.61 -7.73 -5.24
CA GLY A 237 33.60 -7.76 -4.19
C GLY A 237 32.17 -7.57 -4.72
N SER A 238 31.20 -8.12 -3.99
CA SER A 238 29.76 -8.00 -4.30
C SER A 238 29.04 -6.89 -3.53
N ARG A 239 29.68 -6.31 -2.51
CA ARG A 239 29.09 -5.28 -1.64
C ARG A 239 29.86 -3.96 -1.72
N ALA A 240 29.11 -2.87 -1.66
CA ALA A 240 29.69 -1.55 -1.46
C ALA A 240 30.37 -1.48 -0.09
N ILE A 241 31.42 -0.67 0.01
CA ILE A 241 32.04 -0.37 1.31
C ILE A 241 31.07 0.46 2.18
N PRO A 242 31.20 0.41 3.52
CA PRO A 242 30.45 1.31 4.39
C PRO A 242 30.67 2.77 3.98
N GLY A 243 29.57 3.52 3.79
CA GLY A 243 29.62 4.91 3.31
C GLY A 243 29.96 5.09 1.82
N GLY A 244 30.15 4.02 1.06
CA GLY A 244 30.56 4.06 -0.34
C GLY A 244 29.44 4.28 -1.36
N LEU A 245 28.26 4.74 -0.94
CA LEU A 245 27.12 5.00 -1.83
C LEU A 245 26.97 6.50 -2.06
N TYR A 246 27.09 6.91 -3.32
CA TYR A 246 27.00 8.31 -3.73
C TYR A 246 25.86 8.51 -4.71
N ALA A 247 25.14 9.62 -4.58
CA ALA A 247 24.12 10.07 -5.55
C ALA A 247 24.71 10.96 -6.65
N ASP A 248 25.96 11.39 -6.50
CA ASP A 248 26.67 12.27 -7.42
C ASP A 248 27.89 11.52 -7.98
N PRO A 249 27.99 11.35 -9.31
CA PRO A 249 29.14 10.67 -9.94
C PRO A 249 30.47 11.36 -9.64
N VAL A 250 30.49 12.70 -9.52
CA VAL A 250 31.72 13.46 -9.29
C VAL A 250 32.25 13.16 -7.89
N LYS A 251 31.38 13.21 -6.88
CA LYS A 251 31.75 12.88 -5.48
C LYS A 251 32.19 11.42 -5.34
N ALA A 252 31.55 10.51 -6.06
CA ALA A 252 31.96 9.10 -6.08
C ALA A 252 33.39 8.95 -6.63
N GLN A 253 33.71 9.69 -7.70
CA GLN A 253 35.03 9.65 -8.32
C GLN A 253 36.11 10.24 -7.40
N GLU A 254 35.83 11.36 -6.73
CA GLU A 254 36.72 11.96 -5.72
C GLU A 254 36.99 10.99 -4.56
N ALA A 255 35.94 10.34 -4.04
CA ALA A 255 36.08 9.36 -2.97
C ALA A 255 36.89 8.13 -3.41
N LEU A 256 36.69 7.65 -4.65
CA LEU A 256 37.48 6.56 -5.21
C LEU A 256 38.97 6.94 -5.31
N ALA A 257 39.27 8.15 -5.77
CA ALA A 257 40.65 8.64 -5.88
C ALA A 257 41.36 8.66 -4.52
N ASN A 258 40.65 9.04 -3.44
CA ASN A 258 41.18 9.05 -2.08
C ASN A 258 41.43 7.65 -1.50
N LEU A 259 40.64 6.65 -1.90
CA LEU A 259 40.81 5.26 -1.44
C LEU A 259 41.98 4.54 -2.14
N GLY A 260 42.31 4.96 -3.37
CA GLY A 260 43.43 4.43 -4.13
C GLY A 260 43.15 3.06 -4.76
N LYS A 261 44.22 2.27 -4.95
CA LYS A 261 44.17 1.00 -5.67
C LYS A 261 43.39 -0.07 -4.89
N GLY A 262 42.60 -0.88 -5.59
CA GLY A 262 41.84 -2.01 -5.00
C GLY A 262 40.33 -1.77 -4.88
N TYR A 263 39.84 -0.61 -5.32
CA TYR A 263 38.42 -0.26 -5.36
C TYR A 263 37.97 0.10 -6.77
N GLU A 264 36.67 -0.05 -7.02
CA GLU A 264 36.01 0.33 -8.27
C GLU A 264 34.62 0.93 -7.98
N ILE A 265 34.10 1.70 -8.93
CA ILE A 265 32.74 2.23 -8.89
C ILE A 265 31.82 1.32 -9.73
N GLU A 266 30.77 0.83 -9.09
CA GLU A 266 29.64 0.16 -9.72
C GLU A 266 28.49 1.15 -9.86
N ILE A 267 28.06 1.40 -11.10
CA ILE A 267 26.86 2.21 -11.36
C ILE A 267 25.62 1.35 -11.14
N ARG A 268 24.87 1.66 -10.09
CA ARG A 268 23.57 1.05 -9.79
C ARG A 268 22.50 1.96 -10.35
N LYS A 269 22.02 1.62 -11.55
CA LYS A 269 20.96 2.38 -12.24
C LYS A 269 19.74 2.50 -11.31
N GLY A 270 19.14 3.69 -11.30
CA GLY A 270 17.90 3.92 -10.60
C GLY A 270 16.79 3.01 -11.12
N GLU A 271 15.82 2.72 -10.26
CA GLU A 271 14.71 1.82 -10.56
C GLU A 271 13.38 2.48 -10.24
N ASN A 272 12.35 2.16 -11.00
CA ASN A 272 10.96 2.51 -10.72
C ASN A 272 10.24 1.27 -10.24
N VAL A 273 10.48 0.91 -8.96
CA VAL A 273 10.13 -0.41 -8.41
C VAL A 273 8.67 -0.77 -8.67
N ARG A 274 7.73 0.16 -8.45
CA ARG A 274 6.30 -0.10 -8.72
C ARG A 274 6.08 -0.41 -10.19
N CYS A 275 6.61 0.44 -11.08
CA CYS A 275 6.38 0.32 -12.52
C CYS A 275 6.96 -0.97 -13.09
N GLU A 276 8.13 -1.38 -12.61
CA GLU A 276 8.86 -2.56 -13.08
C GLU A 276 8.27 -3.87 -12.58
N ASN A 277 7.79 -3.91 -11.34
CA ASN A 277 7.50 -5.19 -10.68
C ASN A 277 6.05 -5.36 -10.21
N TYR A 278 5.28 -4.27 -10.04
CA TYR A 278 3.98 -4.32 -9.35
C TYR A 278 2.83 -3.67 -10.11
N CYS A 279 3.11 -2.84 -11.11
CA CYS A 279 2.10 -2.07 -11.82
C CYS A 279 1.54 -2.87 -13.00
N ASN A 280 0.36 -3.45 -12.84
CA ASN A 280 -0.32 -4.25 -13.87
C ASN A 280 -0.80 -3.48 -15.11
N VAL A 281 -0.54 -2.17 -15.17
CA VAL A 281 -0.85 -1.30 -16.32
C VAL A 281 0.40 -0.67 -16.93
N SER A 282 1.59 -1.06 -16.48
CA SER A 282 2.86 -0.51 -16.95
C SER A 282 3.03 -0.61 -18.46
N LYS A 283 2.53 -1.69 -19.08
CA LYS A 283 2.57 -1.90 -20.55
C LYS A 283 1.84 -0.83 -21.37
N TRP A 284 0.88 -0.12 -20.78
CA TRP A 284 0.16 0.99 -21.42
C TRP A 284 0.55 2.36 -20.86
N CYS A 285 1.59 2.43 -20.01
CA CYS A 285 1.97 3.65 -19.33
C CYS A 285 3.07 4.40 -20.10
N GLU A 286 2.71 5.46 -20.83
CA GLU A 286 3.66 6.29 -21.59
C GLU A 286 4.75 6.93 -20.71
N GLN A 287 4.40 7.31 -19.47
CA GLN A 287 5.41 7.79 -18.51
C GLN A 287 6.46 6.73 -18.23
N TYR A 288 6.07 5.46 -18.09
CA TYR A 288 7.00 4.40 -17.80
C TYR A 288 7.89 4.06 -18.99
N LYS A 289 7.33 4.03 -20.20
CA LYS A 289 8.11 3.87 -21.44
C LYS A 289 9.22 4.92 -21.54
N LYS A 290 8.84 6.21 -21.38
CA LYS A 290 9.80 7.34 -21.34
C LYS A 290 10.86 7.17 -20.26
N LEU A 291 10.49 6.69 -19.06
CA LEU A 291 11.44 6.45 -17.96
C LEU A 291 12.40 5.29 -18.23
N LYS A 292 12.00 4.30 -19.04
CA LYS A 292 12.86 3.22 -19.52
C LYS A 292 13.74 3.60 -20.71
N GLY A 293 13.45 4.73 -21.36
CA GLY A 293 14.09 5.12 -22.61
C GLY A 293 13.49 4.39 -23.83
N GLU A 294 12.24 3.93 -23.73
CA GLU A 294 11.39 3.41 -24.82
C GLU A 294 10.50 4.53 -25.37
#